data_AF-A0A7S1T9C7-F1
#
_entry.id   AF-A0A7S1T9C7-F1
#
_cell.length_a   1.000
_cell.length_b   1.000
_cell.length_c   1.000
_cell.angle_alpha   90.00
_cell.angle_beta   90.00
_cell.angle_gamma   90.00
#
_symmetry.space_group_name_H-M   'P 1'
#
loop_
_entity.id
_entity.type
_entity.pdbx_description
1 polymer ?
#
loop_
_entity_poly.entity_id
_entity_poly.type
_entity_poly.pdbx_seq_one_letter_code
_entity_poly.pdbx_strand_id
1 'polypeptide(L)'
;ASVELVSLPHTAAALGAYYVISPAEASSNLSRYDGLRFGHYAETGDDGERHAGPSANKATIMANRTEGFGEEVLRRIMMGTFVLSSEHAEKYFRKAQRIRRLVAEDFANVFRSVDVLLCPVAPGVAPTVA
;
A
#
# COMPACT_ATOMS: atom_id res chain seq x y z
N ALA A 1 5.39 34.30 -17.35
CA ALA A 1 5.75 33.47 -16.19
C ALA A 1 7.23 33.66 -15.90
N SER A 2 7.61 33.89 -14.64
CA SER A 2 8.99 33.77 -14.18
C SER A 2 9.29 32.31 -13.82
N VAL A 3 10.57 31.92 -13.89
CA VAL A 3 11.01 30.57 -13.51
C VAL A 3 12.10 30.70 -12.46
N GLU A 4 11.92 29.99 -11.35
CA GLU A 4 12.85 29.98 -10.22
C GLU A 4 13.14 28.54 -9.82
N LEU A 5 14.40 28.29 -9.44
CA LEU A 5 14.79 26.99 -8.91
C LEU A 5 14.40 26.92 -7.43
N VAL A 6 13.70 25.84 -7.06
CA VAL A 6 13.25 25.57 -5.70
C VAL A 6 13.78 24.23 -5.22
N SER A 7 13.71 23.98 -3.91
CA SER A 7 14.20 22.75 -3.28
C SER A 7 13.10 22.06 -2.50
N LEU A 8 12.99 20.74 -2.69
CA LEU A 8 12.13 19.83 -1.92
C LEU A 8 13.01 18.72 -1.31
N PRO A 9 13.73 19.01 -0.20
CA PRO A 9 14.80 18.15 0.30
C PRO A 9 14.36 16.74 0.70
N HIS A 10 13.10 16.54 1.07
CA HIS A 10 12.59 15.25 1.53
C HIS A 10 11.96 14.39 0.42
N THR A 11 11.86 14.90 -0.83
CA THR A 11 11.23 14.16 -1.93
C THR A 11 11.85 12.79 -2.19
N ALA A 12 13.18 12.66 -2.03
CA ALA A 12 13.87 11.37 -2.21
C ALA A 12 13.39 10.28 -1.22
N ALA A 13 12.91 10.68 -0.04
CA ALA A 13 12.39 9.75 0.96
C ALA A 13 10.90 9.40 0.77
N ALA A 14 10.18 10.13 -0.11
CA ALA A 14 8.74 9.96 -0.31
C ALA A 14 8.39 8.55 -0.82
N LEU A 15 9.20 7.98 -1.71
CA LEU A 15 8.97 6.65 -2.26
C LEU A 15 9.05 5.56 -1.16
N GLY A 16 10.04 5.66 -0.27
CA GLY A 16 10.18 4.74 0.86
C GLY A 16 9.00 4.85 1.83
N ALA A 17 8.54 6.07 2.13
CA ALA A 17 7.35 6.27 2.95
C ALA A 17 6.09 5.71 2.28
N TYR A 18 5.93 5.90 0.97
CA TYR A 18 4.82 5.37 0.18
C TYR A 18 4.75 3.84 0.25
N TYR A 19 5.88 3.15 0.07
CA TYR A 19 5.94 1.67 0.14
C TYR A 19 5.77 1.09 1.55
N VAL A 20 5.72 1.92 2.59
CA VAL A 20 5.34 1.48 3.95
C VAL A 20 3.88 1.79 4.21
N ILE A 21 3.44 3.01 3.94
CA ILE A 21 2.08 3.47 4.27
C ILE A 21 1.04 2.80 3.37
N SER A 22 1.28 2.78 2.05
CA SER A 22 0.31 2.24 1.10
C SER A 22 0.02 0.75 1.32
N PRO A 23 1.03 -0.14 1.50
CA PRO A 23 0.76 -1.54 1.85
C PRO A 23 0.07 -1.72 3.20
N ALA A 24 0.42 -0.92 4.22
CA ALA A 24 -0.23 -0.95 5.53
C ALA A 24 -1.74 -0.62 5.44
N GLU A 25 -2.10 0.42 4.69
CA GLU A 25 -3.51 0.76 4.46
C GLU A 25 -4.21 -0.28 3.58
N ALA A 26 -3.51 -0.81 2.56
CA ALA A 26 -4.03 -1.86 1.70
C ALA A 26 -4.35 -3.14 2.49
N SER A 27 -3.49 -3.59 3.40
CA SER A 27 -3.73 -4.81 4.20
C SER A 27 -5.00 -4.69 5.04
N SER A 28 -5.26 -3.51 5.62
CA SER A 28 -6.49 -3.22 6.33
C SER A 28 -7.70 -3.16 5.40
N ASN A 29 -7.62 -2.37 4.32
CA ASN A 29 -8.74 -2.17 3.39
C ASN A 29 -9.18 -3.48 2.70
N LEU A 30 -8.23 -4.34 2.33
CA LEU A 30 -8.48 -5.61 1.65
C LEU A 30 -8.89 -6.73 2.61
N SER A 31 -8.86 -6.51 3.93
CA SER A 31 -9.34 -7.50 4.92
C SER A 31 -10.84 -7.81 4.78
N ARG A 32 -11.62 -6.92 4.14
CA ARG A 32 -13.05 -7.13 3.88
C ARG A 32 -13.35 -8.23 2.86
N TYR A 33 -12.39 -8.60 2.03
CA TYR A 33 -12.55 -9.65 1.02
C TYR A 33 -12.28 -10.99 1.68
N ASP A 34 -13.36 -11.56 2.21
CA ASP A 34 -13.39 -12.83 2.95
C ASP A 34 -14.22 -13.91 2.23
N GLY A 35 -14.89 -13.57 1.13
CA GLY A 35 -15.75 -14.46 0.34
C GLY A 35 -17.09 -14.81 1.01
N LEU A 36 -17.39 -14.25 2.19
CA LEU A 36 -18.59 -14.62 2.96
C LEU A 36 -19.84 -13.86 2.51
N ARG A 37 -19.65 -12.59 2.14
CA ARG A 37 -20.75 -11.70 1.71
C ARG A 37 -20.82 -11.54 0.19
N PHE A 38 -19.67 -11.55 -0.47
CA PHE A 38 -19.54 -11.33 -1.91
C PHE A 38 -18.14 -11.77 -2.39
N GLY A 39 -18.00 -11.91 -3.71
CA GLY A 39 -16.72 -12.16 -4.36
C GLY A 39 -16.39 -13.65 -4.50
N HIS A 40 -15.10 -13.96 -4.61
CA HIS A 40 -14.59 -15.33 -4.73
C HIS A 40 -14.91 -16.16 -3.50
N TYR A 41 -15.31 -17.41 -3.73
CA TYR A 41 -15.53 -18.40 -2.69
C TYR A 41 -14.86 -19.72 -3.10
N ALA A 42 -13.90 -20.17 -2.30
CA ALA A 42 -13.18 -21.41 -2.46
C ALA A 42 -14.09 -22.59 -2.09
N GLU A 43 -14.36 -23.45 -3.08
CA GLU A 43 -15.22 -24.63 -2.90
C GLU A 43 -14.59 -25.70 -1.98
N THR A 44 -13.27 -25.65 -1.83
CA THR A 44 -12.47 -26.62 -1.07
C THR A 44 -11.70 -25.91 0.03
N GLY A 45 -11.68 -26.51 1.23
CA GLY A 45 -10.83 -26.09 2.33
C GLY A 45 -9.36 -26.49 2.11
N ASP A 46 -8.48 -25.94 2.93
CA ASP A 46 -7.04 -26.25 2.95
C ASP A 46 -6.77 -27.74 3.31
N ASP A 47 -7.76 -28.41 3.90
CA ASP A 47 -7.80 -29.84 4.22
C ASP A 47 -8.29 -30.73 3.06
N GLY A 48 -8.68 -30.14 1.93
CA GLY A 48 -9.22 -30.84 0.77
C GLY A 48 -10.67 -31.26 0.91
N GLU A 49 -11.35 -30.91 2.02
CA GLU A 49 -12.79 -31.14 2.17
C GLU A 49 -13.59 -30.05 1.44
N ARG A 50 -14.69 -30.44 0.80
CA ARG A 50 -15.60 -29.47 0.19
C ARG A 50 -16.34 -28.72 1.28
N HIS A 51 -16.34 -27.39 1.22
CA HIS A 51 -17.13 -26.59 2.14
C HIS A 51 -18.62 -26.83 1.87
N ALA A 52 -19.40 -27.07 2.92
CA ALA A 52 -20.86 -27.22 2.84
C ALA A 52 -21.62 -25.89 2.56
N GLY A 53 -20.89 -24.81 2.31
CA GLY A 53 -21.38 -23.44 2.13
C GLY A 53 -20.55 -22.42 2.93
N PRO A 54 -20.82 -21.11 2.77
CA PRO A 54 -20.02 -20.05 3.38
C PRO A 54 -19.92 -20.21 4.90
N SER A 55 -18.69 -20.33 5.40
CA SER A 55 -18.37 -20.46 6.83
C SER A 55 -17.37 -19.38 7.22
N ALA A 56 -17.65 -18.64 8.29
CA ALA A 56 -16.77 -17.57 8.78
C ALA A 56 -15.54 -18.10 9.55
N ASN A 57 -15.18 -19.38 9.37
CA ASN A 57 -14.03 -19.96 10.04
C ASN A 57 -12.72 -19.50 9.37
N LYS A 58 -11.62 -19.68 10.10
CA LYS A 58 -10.29 -19.23 9.65
C LYS A 58 -9.85 -19.92 8.35
N ALA A 59 -10.13 -21.22 8.19
CA ALA A 59 -9.71 -22.00 7.03
C ALA A 59 -10.38 -21.50 5.74
N THR A 60 -11.69 -21.27 5.76
CA THR A 60 -12.44 -20.73 4.62
C THR A 60 -11.95 -19.33 4.25
N ILE A 61 -11.72 -18.45 5.24
CA ILE A 61 -11.20 -17.09 4.98
C ILE A 61 -9.79 -17.16 4.37
N MET A 62 -8.94 -18.07 4.85
CA MET A 62 -7.60 -18.26 4.30
C MET A 62 -7.66 -18.77 2.85
N ALA A 63 -8.44 -19.82 2.57
CA ALA A 63 -8.60 -20.37 1.22
C ALA A 63 -9.11 -19.31 0.23
N ASN A 64 -10.20 -18.61 0.58
CA ASN A 64 -10.79 -17.56 -0.25
C ASN A 64 -9.78 -16.46 -0.61
N ARG A 65 -8.94 -16.06 0.35
CA ARG A 65 -7.96 -14.99 0.16
C ARG A 65 -6.72 -15.47 -0.61
N THR A 66 -6.27 -16.70 -0.37
CA THR A 66 -5.12 -17.28 -1.06
C THR A 66 -5.43 -17.50 -2.55
N GLU A 67 -6.60 -18.03 -2.87
CA GLU A 67 -7.02 -18.25 -4.25
C GLU A 67 -7.45 -16.95 -4.95
N GLY A 68 -8.09 -16.02 -4.22
CA GLY A 68 -8.69 -14.83 -4.81
C GLY A 68 -7.72 -13.67 -5.07
N PHE A 69 -6.54 -13.65 -4.46
CA PHE A 69 -5.55 -12.58 -4.64
C PHE A 69 -4.34 -13.03 -5.44
N GLY A 70 -3.93 -12.19 -6.41
CA GLY A 70 -2.66 -12.38 -7.11
C GLY A 70 -1.43 -12.15 -6.21
N GLU A 71 -0.28 -12.68 -6.63
CA GLU A 71 0.95 -12.68 -5.82
C GLU A 71 1.38 -11.30 -5.33
N GLU A 72 1.31 -10.27 -6.18
CA GLU A 72 1.72 -8.91 -5.78
C GLU A 72 0.80 -8.32 -4.71
N VAL A 73 -0.50 -8.65 -4.77
CA VAL A 73 -1.47 -8.21 -3.76
C VAL A 73 -1.17 -8.89 -2.43
N LEU A 74 -0.91 -10.20 -2.44
CA LEU A 74 -0.50 -10.94 -1.24
C LEU A 74 0.80 -10.39 -0.65
N ARG A 75 1.82 -10.12 -1.49
CA ARG A 75 3.08 -9.47 -1.05
C ARG A 75 2.81 -8.15 -0.32
N ARG A 76 1.93 -7.29 -0.86
CA ARG A 76 1.57 -6.02 -0.21
C ARG A 76 0.78 -6.21 1.08
N ILE A 77 -0.13 -7.18 1.14
CA ILE A 77 -0.87 -7.50 2.37
C ILE A 77 0.11 -7.97 3.45
N MET A 78 1.03 -8.87 3.12
CA MET A 78 2.04 -9.39 4.06
C MET A 78 2.95 -8.28 4.58
N MET A 79 3.52 -7.45 3.70
CA MET A 79 4.34 -6.30 4.10
C MET A 79 3.54 -5.31 4.96
N GLY A 80 2.31 -4.99 4.57
CA GLY A 80 1.44 -4.08 5.29
C GLY A 80 1.12 -4.56 6.71
N THR A 81 0.73 -5.82 6.86
CA THR A 81 0.50 -6.45 8.17
C THR A 81 1.77 -6.47 9.01
N PHE A 82 2.93 -6.75 8.41
CA PHE A 82 4.22 -6.73 9.11
C PHE A 82 4.55 -5.33 9.66
N VAL A 83 4.47 -4.28 8.85
CA VAL A 83 4.82 -2.92 9.31
C VAL A 83 3.82 -2.33 10.32
N LEU A 84 2.61 -2.91 10.42
CA LEU A 84 1.62 -2.57 11.44
C LEU A 84 1.70 -3.42 12.71
N SER A 85 2.54 -4.47 12.73
CA SER A 85 2.67 -5.31 13.93
C SER A 85 3.23 -4.48 15.10
N SER A 86 2.88 -4.87 16.32
CA SER A 86 3.22 -4.14 17.55
C SER A 86 4.71 -3.80 17.67
N GLU A 87 5.57 -4.72 17.25
CA GLU A 87 7.04 -4.60 17.27
C GLU A 87 7.59 -3.64 16.21
N HIS A 88 6.89 -3.51 15.07
CA HIS A 88 7.40 -2.84 13.88
C HIS A 88 6.72 -1.50 13.59
N ALA A 89 5.54 -1.25 14.16
CA ALA A 89 4.74 -0.06 13.90
C ALA A 89 5.46 1.26 14.21
N GLU A 90 6.22 1.32 15.32
CA GLU A 90 7.02 2.52 15.64
C GLU A 90 8.15 2.72 14.65
N LYS A 91 8.89 1.64 14.35
CA LYS A 91 10.11 1.67 13.54
C LYS A 91 9.82 2.00 12.07
N TYR A 92 8.73 1.47 11.52
CA TYR A 92 8.40 1.61 10.10
C TYR A 92 7.23 2.55 9.87
N PHE A 93 6.02 2.18 10.31
CA PHE A 93 4.80 2.91 9.94
C PHE A 93 4.79 4.34 10.47
N ARG A 94 5.06 4.56 11.76
CA ARG A 94 5.11 5.91 12.34
C ARG A 94 6.27 6.74 11.80
N LYS A 95 7.43 6.13 11.55
CA LYS A 95 8.56 6.82 10.90
C LYS A 95 8.20 7.27 9.48
N ALA A 96 7.51 6.43 8.70
CA ALA A 96 7.02 6.79 7.38
C ALA A 96 5.98 7.93 7.43
N GLN A 97 5.08 7.93 8.42
CA GLN A 97 4.15 9.05 8.62
C GLN A 97 4.87 10.37 8.93
N ARG A 98 5.96 10.34 9.71
CA ARG A 98 6.80 11.54 9.95
C ARG A 98 7.44 12.04 8.65
N ILE A 99 7.95 11.13 7.81
CA ILE A 99 8.48 11.50 6.48
C ILE A 99 7.38 12.12 5.61
N ARG A 100 6.17 11.53 5.57
CA ARG A 100 5.03 12.10 4.83
C ARG A 100 4.74 13.54 5.26
N ARG A 101 4.83 13.83 6.55
CA ARG A 101 4.68 15.19 7.08
C ARG A 101 5.79 16.12 6.59
N LEU A 102 7.05 15.73 6.65
CA LEU A 102 8.18 16.53 6.16
C LEU A 102 8.04 16.85 4.66
N VAL A 103 7.63 15.87 3.85
CA VAL A 103 7.36 16.09 2.41
C VAL A 103 6.24 17.11 2.22
N ALA A 104 5.15 17.02 2.98
CA ALA A 104 4.06 17.99 2.91
C ALA A 104 4.50 19.41 3.33
N GLU A 105 5.35 19.51 4.36
CA GLU A 105 5.94 20.78 4.82
C GLU A 105 6.85 21.41 3.75
N ASP A 106 7.65 20.61 3.02
CA ASP A 106 8.46 21.10 1.88
C ASP A 106 7.57 21.79 0.83
N PHE A 107 6.48 21.13 0.40
CA PHE A 107 5.54 21.73 -0.54
C PHE A 107 4.89 23.00 0.01
N ALA A 108 4.41 22.96 1.26
CA ALA A 108 3.77 24.11 1.90
C ALA A 108 4.72 25.32 2.04
N ASN A 109 6.02 25.09 2.18
CA ASN A 109 7.02 26.15 2.24
C ASN A 109 7.31 26.71 0.85
N VAL A 110 7.49 25.86 -0.16
CA VAL A 110 7.79 26.28 -1.53
C VAL A 110 6.62 27.04 -2.17
N PHE A 111 5.38 26.62 -1.93
CA PHE A 111 4.20 27.32 -2.46
C PHE A 111 3.97 28.73 -1.85
N ARG A 112 4.81 29.17 -0.90
CA ARG A 112 4.81 30.58 -0.45
C ARG A 112 5.48 31.52 -1.44
N SER A 113 6.35 30.99 -2.30
CA SER A 113 7.14 31.79 -3.27
C SER A 113 6.78 31.50 -4.72
N VAL A 114 6.05 30.43 -5.01
CA VAL A 114 5.64 30.07 -6.38
C VAL A 114 4.18 29.63 -6.44
N ASP A 115 3.52 29.91 -7.56
CA ASP A 115 2.12 29.49 -7.78
C ASP A 115 2.01 28.02 -8.23
N VAL A 116 3.02 27.53 -8.95
CA VAL A 116 3.03 26.20 -9.56
C VAL A 116 4.42 25.57 -9.52
N LEU A 117 4.46 24.23 -9.54
CA LEU A 117 5.67 23.45 -9.70
C LEU A 117 5.65 22.72 -11.04
N LEU A 118 6.74 22.83 -11.79
CA LEU A 118 6.92 22.14 -13.06
C LEU A 118 7.99 21.05 -12.89
N CYS A 119 7.62 19.79 -13.12
CA CYS A 119 8.53 18.66 -13.09
C CYS A 119 8.13 17.60 -14.14
N PRO A 120 9.07 16.73 -14.56
CA PRO A 120 8.73 15.56 -15.34
C PRO A 120 7.77 14.64 -14.57
N VAL A 121 6.80 14.06 -15.28
CA VAL A 121 5.82 13.13 -14.68
C VAL A 121 6.44 11.77 -14.34
N ALA A 122 7.39 11.31 -15.15
CA ALA A 122 8.08 10.03 -14.99
C ALA A 122 9.58 10.19 -15.24
N PRO A 123 10.44 9.35 -14.62
CA PRO A 123 11.89 9.43 -14.79
C PRO A 123 12.39 8.96 -16.17
N GLY A 124 11.54 8.35 -16.99
CA GLY A 124 11.86 7.86 -18.33
C GLY A 124 10.60 7.55 -19.15
N VAL A 125 10.81 7.12 -20.39
CA VAL A 125 9.73 6.63 -21.28
C VAL A 125 9.24 5.26 -20.85
N ALA A 126 8.11 4.82 -21.39
CA ALA A 126 7.53 3.51 -21.07
C ALA A 126 8.53 2.37 -21.40
N PRO A 127 8.78 1.42 -20.47
CA PRO A 127 9.61 0.25 -20.72
C PRO A 127 8.84 -0.82 -21.52
N THR A 128 9.55 -1.75 -22.16
CA THR A 128 8.95 -2.96 -22.73
C THR A 128 8.53 -3.91 -21.61
N VAL A 129 7.37 -4.55 -21.77
CA VAL A 129 6.92 -5.60 -20.85
C VAL A 129 7.79 -6.85 -21.08
N ALA A 130 8.33 -7.41 -19.99
CA ALA A 130 9.08 -8.66 -20.00
C ALA A 130 8.14 -9.87 -20.01
#